data_AF-A0A3Q8V1H7-F1
#
_entry.id   AF-A0A3Q8V1H7-F1
#
_cell.length_a   1.000
_cell.length_b   1.000
_cell.length_c   1.000
_cell.angle_alpha   90.00
_cell.angle_beta   90.00
_cell.angle_gamma   90.00
#
_symmetry.space_group_name_H-M   'P 1'
#
loop_
_entity.id
_entity.type
_entity.pdbx_description
1 polymer ?
#
loop_
_entity_poly.entity_id
_entity_poly.type
_entity_poly.pdbx_seq_one_letter_code
_entity_poly.pdbx_strand_id
1 'polypeptide(L)'
;MNRTEQRRIADACTAVIAAAIEDVVAEFPDADPEAQARRAVRALTAQGWHITPEPLCARLPSDHACEQTAPPEITPAAALRSA
;
A
#
# COMPACT_ATOMS: atom_id res chain seq x y z
N MET A 1 16.88 -6.18 0.66
CA MET A 1 16.26 -6.22 -0.67
C MET A 1 16.80 -5.07 -1.50
N ASN A 2 17.36 -5.35 -2.68
CA ASN A 2 17.90 -4.30 -3.58
C ASN A 2 16.87 -3.90 -4.64
N ARG A 3 17.09 -2.78 -5.36
CA ARG A 3 16.14 -2.28 -6.38
C ARG A 3 15.82 -3.29 -7.48
N THR A 4 16.80 -4.10 -7.88
CA THR A 4 16.63 -5.10 -8.95
C THR A 4 15.69 -6.22 -8.51
N GLU A 5 15.84 -6.68 -7.28
CA GLU A 5 14.99 -7.70 -6.68
C GLU A 5 13.54 -7.19 -6.53
N GLN A 6 13.37 -5.95 -6.06
CA GLN A 6 12.05 -5.32 -5.98
C GLN A 6 11.36 -5.20 -7.35
N ARG A 7 12.13 -4.88 -8.40
CA ARG A 7 11.62 -4.80 -9.77
C ARG A 7 11.10 -6.15 -10.25
N ARG A 8 11.85 -7.23 -10.01
CA ARG A 8 11.45 -8.60 -10.42
C ARG A 8 10.16 -9.05 -9.76
N ILE A 9 9.98 -8.71 -8.47
CA ILE A 9 8.75 -9.00 -7.73
C ILE A 9 7.57 -8.27 -8.38
N ALA A 10 7.72 -6.97 -8.67
CA ALA A 10 6.67 -6.17 -9.31
C ALA A 10 6.32 -6.67 -10.72
N ASP A 11 7.34 -7.03 -11.51
CA ASP A 11 7.14 -7.57 -12.86
C ASP A 11 6.40 -8.93 -12.79
N ALA A 12 6.75 -9.79 -11.84
CA ALA A 12 6.06 -11.06 -11.61
C ALA A 12 4.59 -10.87 -11.20
N CYS A 13 4.30 -9.95 -10.28
CA CYS A 13 2.92 -9.59 -9.92
C CYS A 13 2.13 -9.12 -11.13
N THR A 14 2.74 -8.25 -11.95
CA THR A 14 2.09 -7.68 -13.13
C THR A 14 1.73 -8.77 -14.14
N ALA A 15 2.63 -9.72 -14.37
CA ALA A 15 2.39 -10.83 -15.29
C ALA A 15 1.21 -11.71 -14.84
N VAL A 16 1.11 -12.02 -13.54
CA VAL A 16 0.00 -12.82 -13.00
C VAL A 16 -1.33 -12.08 -13.11
N ILE A 17 -1.34 -10.77 -12.81
CA ILE A 17 -2.55 -9.95 -12.92
C ILE A 17 -3.01 -9.86 -14.38
N ALA A 18 -2.11 -9.57 -15.32
CA ALA A 18 -2.43 -9.45 -16.73
C ALA A 18 -3.05 -10.75 -17.28
N ALA A 19 -2.41 -11.89 -17.02
CA ALA A 19 -2.92 -13.19 -17.45
C ALA A 19 -4.31 -13.49 -16.86
N ALA A 20 -4.53 -13.19 -15.57
CA ALA A 20 -5.82 -13.43 -14.94
C ALA A 20 -6.95 -12.54 -15.50
N ILE A 21 -6.63 -11.31 -15.92
CA ILE A 21 -7.59 -10.42 -16.57
C ILE A 21 -7.88 -10.90 -17.99
N GLU A 22 -6.85 -11.27 -18.76
CA GLU A 22 -6.99 -11.83 -20.11
C GLU A 22 -7.89 -13.07 -20.10
N ASP A 23 -7.69 -13.99 -19.15
CA ASP A 23 -8.53 -15.18 -18.98
C ASP A 23 -10.01 -14.83 -18.76
N VAL A 24 -10.28 -13.84 -17.89
CA VAL A 24 -11.67 -13.44 -17.58
C VAL A 24 -12.32 -12.72 -18.74
N VAL A 25 -11.60 -11.84 -19.44
CA VAL A 25 -12.14 -11.12 -20.59
C VAL A 25 -12.37 -12.08 -21.77
N ALA A 26 -11.53 -13.12 -21.90
CA ALA A 26 -11.72 -14.16 -22.91
C ALA A 26 -13.00 -15.00 -22.64
N GLU A 27 -13.30 -15.28 -21.38
CA GLU A 27 -14.51 -16.04 -20.99
C GLU A 27 -15.77 -15.15 -20.93
N PHE A 28 -15.62 -13.92 -20.44
CA PHE A 28 -16.68 -12.94 -20.22
C PHE A 28 -16.25 -11.57 -20.75
N PRO A 29 -16.52 -11.26 -22.03
CA PRO A 29 -16.08 -10.01 -22.66
C PRO A 29 -16.59 -8.74 -21.96
N ASP A 30 -17.76 -8.82 -21.33
CA ASP A 30 -18.39 -7.72 -20.59
C ASP A 30 -18.08 -7.75 -19.08
N ALA A 31 -17.07 -8.51 -18.65
CA ALA A 31 -16.68 -8.57 -17.25
C ALA A 31 -16.33 -7.18 -16.72
N ASP A 32 -17.04 -6.76 -15.67
CA ASP A 32 -16.76 -5.49 -15.01
C ASP A 32 -15.36 -5.49 -14.36
N PRO A 33 -14.78 -4.30 -14.09
CA PRO A 33 -13.47 -4.19 -13.45
C PRO A 33 -13.38 -4.89 -12.08
N GLU A 34 -14.50 -5.03 -11.36
CA GLU A 34 -14.52 -5.71 -10.06
C GLU A 34 -14.36 -7.23 -10.22
N ALA A 35 -15.00 -7.84 -11.21
CA ALA A 35 -14.85 -9.24 -11.56
C ALA A 35 -13.41 -9.55 -12.00
N GLN A 36 -12.83 -8.69 -12.84
CA GLN A 36 -11.43 -8.77 -13.27
C GLN A 36 -10.48 -8.69 -12.06
N ALA A 37 -10.66 -7.71 -11.16
CA ALA A 37 -9.86 -7.55 -9.96
C ALA A 37 -9.97 -8.75 -9.01
N ARG A 38 -11.19 -9.27 -8.79
CA ARG A 38 -11.41 -10.46 -7.95
C ARG A 38 -10.71 -11.69 -8.52
N ARG A 39 -10.67 -11.85 -9.84
CA ARG A 39 -9.91 -12.94 -10.48
C ARG A 39 -8.41 -12.77 -10.28
N ALA A 40 -7.89 -11.57 -10.51
CA ALA A 40 -6.47 -11.28 -10.32
C ALA A 40 -6.02 -11.55 -8.87
N VAL A 41 -6.81 -11.13 -7.88
CA VAL A 41 -6.56 -11.42 -6.45
C VAL A 41 -6.56 -12.94 -6.21
N ARG A 42 -7.55 -13.68 -6.72
CA ARG A 42 -7.61 -15.15 -6.59
C ARG A 42 -6.40 -15.82 -7.23
N ALA A 43 -5.95 -15.37 -8.40
CA ALA A 43 -4.79 -15.92 -9.09
C ALA A 43 -3.50 -15.70 -8.30
N LEU A 44 -3.30 -14.50 -7.74
CA LEU A 44 -2.18 -14.21 -6.85
C LEU A 44 -2.23 -15.08 -5.58
N THR A 45 -3.39 -15.21 -4.93
CA THR A 45 -3.55 -16.06 -3.75
C THR A 45 -3.28 -17.55 -4.06
N ALA A 46 -3.69 -18.05 -5.23
CA ALA A 46 -3.41 -19.42 -5.65
C ALA A 46 -1.91 -19.69 -5.83
N GLN A 47 -1.12 -18.66 -6.17
CA GLN A 47 0.34 -18.71 -6.23
C GLN A 47 1.02 -18.52 -4.86
N GLY A 48 0.23 -18.48 -3.78
CA GLY A 48 0.73 -18.31 -2.41
C GLY A 48 0.99 -16.87 -1.99
N TRP A 49 0.53 -15.87 -2.75
CA TRP A 49 0.68 -14.48 -2.36
C TRP A 49 -0.33 -14.09 -1.28
N HIS A 50 0.18 -13.53 -0.18
CA HIS A 50 -0.63 -12.99 0.88
C HIS A 50 -1.00 -11.53 0.57
N ILE A 51 -2.24 -11.31 0.14
CA ILE A 51 -2.80 -9.97 -0.08
C ILE A 51 -3.61 -9.60 1.15
N THR A 52 -3.09 -8.68 1.97
CA THR A 52 -3.80 -8.19 3.15
C THR A 52 -4.62 -6.94 2.80
N PRO A 53 -5.89 -6.84 3.23
CA PRO A 53 -6.70 -5.63 3.05
C PRO A 53 -6.21 -4.47 3.93
N GLU A 54 -5.44 -4.76 4.98
CA GLU A 54 -4.81 -3.72 5.80
C GLU A 54 -3.62 -3.09 5.07
N PRO A 55 -3.54 -1.74 5.04
CA PRO A 55 -2.37 -1.07 4.51
C PRO A 55 -1.13 -1.48 5.32
N LEU A 56 -0.04 -1.83 4.64
CA LEU A 56 1.23 -2.22 5.29
C LEU A 56 1.77 -1.16 6.26
N CYS A 57 1.31 0.09 6.12
CA CYS A 57 1.56 1.20 7.05
C CYS A 57 1.05 0.93 8.47
N ALA A 58 0.05 0.06 8.64
CA ALA A 58 -0.51 -0.32 9.95
C ALA A 58 0.34 -1.37 10.68
N ARG A 59 1.34 -1.97 10.02
CA ARG A 59 2.20 -3.04 10.57
C ARG A 59 3.67 -2.69 10.62
N LEU A 60 4.05 -1.42 10.42
CA LEU A 60 5.39 -0.98 10.78
C LEU A 60 5.49 -1.03 12.31
N PRO A 61 6.37 -1.88 12.90
CA PRO A 61 6.74 -1.67 14.29
C PRO A 61 7.31 -0.26 14.40
N SER A 62 6.88 0.47 15.42
CA SER A 62 7.29 1.83 15.75
C SER A 62 8.77 1.92 16.16
N ASP A 63 9.69 1.36 15.39
CA ASP A 63 11.13 1.29 15.69
C ASP A 63 11.95 2.37 14.98
N HIS A 64 11.29 3.43 14.53
CA HIS A 64 11.92 4.71 14.30
C HIS A 64 11.25 5.73 15.20
N ALA A 65 11.75 5.79 16.43
CA ALA A 65 11.79 7.05 17.17
C ALA A 65 12.54 8.08 16.31
N CYS A 66 11.82 8.70 15.39
CA CYS A 66 12.20 10.03 14.92
C CYS A 66 11.76 10.95 16.05
N GLU A 67 12.76 11.49 16.75
CA GLU A 67 12.61 12.49 17.80
C GLU A 67 11.47 13.44 17.46
N GLN A 68 10.39 13.38 18.24
CA GLN A 68 9.38 14.41 18.23
C GLN A 68 10.07 15.69 18.66
N THR A 69 10.42 16.52 17.67
CA THR A 69 10.64 17.94 17.90
C THR A 69 9.35 18.46 18.51
N ALA A 70 9.41 18.81 19.79
CA ALA A 70 8.28 19.30 20.56
C ALA A 70 7.52 20.39 19.77
N PRO A 71 6.18 20.41 19.81
CA PRO A 71 5.43 21.56 19.32
C PRO A 71 5.94 22.80 20.09
N PRO A 72 6.12 23.98 19.46
CA PRO A 72 6.41 25.17 20.23
C PRO A 72 5.20 25.44 21.14
N GLU A 73 5.39 25.23 22.44
CA GLU A 73 4.54 25.83 23.47
C GLU A 73 4.55 27.33 23.21
N ILE A 74 3.46 27.84 22.63
CA ILE A 74 3.18 29.26 22.64
C ILE A 74 2.86 29.60 24.09
N THR A 75 3.90 29.92 24.85
CA THR A 75 3.75 30.59 26.14
C THR A 75 3.16 31.96 25.85
N PRO A 76 1.96 32.32 26.32
CA PRO A 76 1.57 33.72 26.34
C PRO A 76 2.47 34.39 27.39
N ALA A 77 3.54 35.03 26.90
CA ALA A 77 4.37 35.88 27.71
C ALA A 77 3.48 36.96 28.33
N ALA A 78 3.26 36.84 29.64
CA ALA A 78 2.82 37.92 30.49
C ALA A 78 3.83 39.07 30.37
N ALA A 79 3.62 39.94 29.39
CA ALA A 79 4.33 41.21 29.28
C ALA A 79 3.58 42.23 30.14
N LEU A 80 4.16 42.47 31.30
CA LEU A 80 3.83 43.54 32.22
C LEU A 80 3.93 44.92 31.53
N ARG A 81 2.93 45.77 31.84
CA ARG A 81 2.99 47.23 32.03
C ARG A 81 3.43 48.12 30.86
N SER A 82 2.48 48.91 30.32
CA SER A 82 2.64 50.34 29.95
C SER A 82 1.34 50.94 29.42
N ALA A 83 0.76 51.87 30.20
CA ALA A 83 0.07 53.13 29.81
C ALA A 83 -0.92 53.55 30.90
#